data_AF-A0A1J3HPC8-F1
#
_entry.id   AF-A0A1J3HPC8-F1
#
_cell.length_a   1.000
_cell.length_b   1.000
_cell.length_c   1.000
_cell.angle_alpha   90.00
_cell.angle_beta   90.00
_cell.angle_gamma   90.00
#
_symmetry.space_group_name_H-M   'P 1'
#
loop_
_entity.id
_entity.type
_entity.pdbx_description
1 polymer ?
#
loop_
_entity_poly.entity_id
_entity_poly.type
_entity_poly.pdbx_seq_one_letter_code
_entity_poly.pdbx_strand_id
1 'polypeptide(L)'
;LVEFKQGDWVWLKIQPYRQLTVARKAFTKLSPKFYGPFEILNRIGTVSYRLRLPEGAKIHDVFHVSLLKRHKGELPATRPSLPPVLQGRVT
;
A
#
# COMPACT_ATOMS: atom_id res chain seq x y z
N LEU A 1 -10.86 -4.91 18.53
CA LEU A 1 -10.90 -5.18 17.08
C LEU A 1 -10.21 -4.03 16.38
N VAL A 2 -9.28 -4.30 15.47
CA VAL A 2 -8.68 -3.22 14.66
C VAL A 2 -9.65 -2.94 13.51
N GLU A 3 -10.20 -1.74 13.48
CA GLU A 3 -11.08 -1.29 12.40
C GLU A 3 -10.34 -0.31 11.50
N PHE A 4 -10.50 -0.52 10.19
CA PHE A 4 -9.92 0.32 9.17
C PHE A 4 -11.04 1.04 8.40
N LYS A 5 -10.76 2.24 7.90
CA LYS A 5 -11.69 2.99 7.06
C LYS A 5 -11.26 2.90 5.59
N GLN A 6 -12.19 3.18 4.69
CA GLN A 6 -11.85 3.40 3.28
C GLN A 6 -10.86 4.57 3.18
N GLY A 7 -9.81 4.41 2.36
CA GLY A 7 -8.73 5.38 2.22
C GLY A 7 -7.61 5.28 3.26
N ASP A 8 -7.75 4.43 4.29
CA ASP A 8 -6.60 4.06 5.13
C ASP A 8 -5.59 3.26 4.30
N TRP A 9 -4.32 3.46 4.61
CA TRP A 9 -3.23 2.70 4.02
C TRP A 9 -2.76 1.61 4.96
N VAL A 10 -2.60 0.42 4.42
CA VAL A 10 -2.25 -0.78 5.18
C VAL A 10 -1.16 -1.56 4.50
N TRP A 11 -0.30 -2.14 5.32
CA TRP A 11 0.64 -3.16 4.91
C TRP A 11 -0.04 -4.51 4.89
N LEU A 12 0.17 -5.26 3.81
CA LEU A 12 -0.39 -6.58 3.64
C LEU A 12 0.65 -7.68 3.90
N LYS A 13 0.30 -8.63 4.76
CA LYS A 13 1.07 -9.86 4.96
C LYS A 13 0.58 -10.93 3.98
N ILE A 14 1.45 -11.34 3.08
CA ILE A 14 1.19 -12.38 2.07
C ILE A 14 2.17 -13.55 2.22
N GLN A 15 1.78 -14.74 1.76
CA GLN A 15 2.65 -15.91 1.72
C GLN A 15 3.68 -15.84 0.59
N PRO A 16 4.81 -16.56 0.69
CA PRO A 16 5.92 -16.43 -0.24
C PRO A 16 5.52 -16.57 -1.73
N TYR A 17 4.77 -17.62 -2.07
CA TYR A 17 4.37 -17.86 -3.46
C TYR A 17 3.50 -16.74 -4.06
N ARG A 18 2.73 -16.01 -3.23
CA ARG A 18 1.82 -14.94 -3.64
C ARG A 18 2.52 -13.60 -3.85
N GLN A 19 3.69 -13.40 -3.23
CA GLN A 19 4.43 -12.14 -3.27
C GLN A 19 5.05 -11.87 -4.64
N LEU A 20 5.41 -12.91 -5.42
CA LEU A 20 5.99 -12.77 -6.76
C LEU A 20 5.09 -11.95 -7.71
N THR A 21 3.78 -11.96 -7.46
CA THR A 21 2.79 -11.26 -8.30
C THR A 21 2.46 -9.86 -7.80
N VAL A 22 2.68 -9.59 -6.52
CA VAL A 22 2.33 -8.31 -5.87
C VAL A 22 3.50 -7.34 -5.87
N ALA A 23 4.70 -7.84 -5.60
CA ALA A 23 5.93 -7.10 -5.72
C ALA A 23 6.86 -7.93 -6.60
N ARG A 24 7.24 -7.38 -7.77
CA ARG A 24 8.24 -7.99 -8.66
C ARG A 24 9.64 -7.91 -8.01
N LYS A 25 9.80 -8.44 -6.79
CA LYS A 25 10.99 -8.35 -5.97
C LYS A 25 11.46 -9.75 -5.59
N ALA A 26 12.76 -9.99 -5.75
CA ALA A 26 13.37 -11.28 -5.47
C ALA A 26 13.25 -11.63 -3.98
N PHE A 27 12.82 -12.86 -3.72
CA PHE A 27 12.85 -13.43 -2.38
C PHE A 27 14.27 -13.74 -1.96
N THR A 28 14.77 -12.96 -1.02
CA THR A 28 15.96 -13.32 -0.24
C THR A 28 15.55 -13.68 1.18
N LYS A 29 16.40 -14.42 1.91
CA LYS A 29 16.18 -14.86 3.31
C LYS A 29 15.89 -13.70 4.28
N LEU A 30 16.13 -12.44 3.86
CA LEU A 30 15.92 -11.18 4.59
C LEU A 30 14.79 -10.32 3.99
N SER A 31 13.89 -10.90 3.21
CA SER A 31 12.79 -10.14 2.59
C SER A 31 11.79 -9.64 3.64
N PRO A 32 11.24 -8.43 3.49
CA PRO A 32 10.22 -7.91 4.40
C PRO A 32 8.97 -8.81 4.37
N LYS A 33 8.43 -9.10 5.56
CA LYS A 33 7.25 -9.98 5.73
C LYS A 33 5.94 -9.31 5.33
N PHE A 34 5.96 -7.98 5.26
CA PHE A 34 4.84 -7.12 4.92
C PHE A 34 5.16 -6.37 3.63
N TYR A 35 4.17 -6.31 2.75
CA TYR A 35 4.30 -5.75 1.42
C TYR A 35 3.41 -4.54 1.30
N GLY A 36 3.98 -3.49 0.68
CA GLY A 36 3.31 -2.32 0.14
C GLY A 36 2.40 -1.56 1.10
N PRO A 37 2.39 -0.23 1.07
CA PRO A 37 1.20 0.47 1.49
C PRO A 37 0.13 0.24 0.41
N PHE A 38 -0.92 -0.51 0.74
CA PHE A 38 -2.11 -0.66 -0.09
C PHE A 38 -3.25 0.16 0.48
N GLU A 39 -3.98 0.83 -0.39
CA GLU A 39 -5.17 1.60 -0.02
C GLU A 39 -6.36 0.67 0.18
N ILE A 40 -7.14 0.88 1.25
CA ILE A 40 -8.40 0.17 1.46
C ILE A 40 -9.48 0.81 0.58
N LEU A 41 -9.97 0.04 -0.39
CA LEU A 41 -11.05 0.46 -1.29
C LEU A 41 -12.42 0.30 -0.66
N ASN A 42 -12.68 -0.78 0.07
CA ASN A 42 -14.00 -1.05 0.64
C ASN A 42 -13.92 -2.00 1.83
N ARG A 43 -14.88 -1.89 2.76
CA ARG A 43 -15.11 -2.86 3.83
C ARG A 43 -16.16 -3.87 3.35
N ILE A 44 -15.76 -5.11 3.08
CA ILE A 44 -16.65 -6.18 2.60
C ILE A 44 -17.41 -6.84 3.76
N GLY A 45 -16.89 -6.75 4.98
CA GLY A 45 -17.58 -7.21 6.19
C GLY A 45 -16.91 -6.73 7.47
N THR A 46 -17.28 -7.31 8.61
CA THR A 46 -16.73 -6.90 9.91
C THR A 46 -15.20 -7.06 9.97
N VAL A 47 -14.67 -8.09 9.30
CA VAL A 47 -13.26 -8.50 9.35
C VAL A 47 -12.56 -8.55 8.00
N SER A 48 -13.27 -8.32 6.89
CA SER A 48 -12.74 -8.46 5.52
C SER A 48 -12.74 -7.12 4.79
N TYR A 49 -11.57 -6.76 4.24
CA TYR A 49 -11.34 -5.50 3.55
C TYR A 49 -10.82 -5.74 2.14
N ARG A 50 -11.30 -4.91 1.21
CA ARG A 50 -10.88 -4.87 -0.18
C ARG A 50 -9.75 -3.88 -0.33
N LEU A 51 -8.62 -4.30 -0.89
CA LEU A 51 -7.43 -3.49 -1.10
C LEU A 51 -7.24 -3.13 -2.58
N ARG A 52 -6.61 -2.00 -2.84
CA ARG A 52 -6.17 -1.60 -4.17
C ARG A 52 -4.84 -2.29 -4.51
N LEU A 53 -4.92 -3.45 -5.15
CA LEU A 53 -3.75 -4.16 -5.67
C LEU A 53 -3.35 -3.67 -7.07
N PRO A 54 -2.07 -3.79 -7.48
CA PRO A 54 -1.66 -3.50 -8.84
C PRO A 54 -2.29 -4.50 -9.83
N GLU A 55 -2.58 -4.05 -11.05
CA GLU A 55 -3.32 -4.82 -12.08
C GLU A 55 -2.61 -6.10 -12.55
N GLY A 56 -1.33 -6.30 -12.18
CA GLY A 56 -0.57 -7.53 -12.43
C GLY A 56 -0.63 -8.57 -11.30
N ALA A 57 -1.32 -8.29 -10.19
CA ALA A 57 -1.42 -9.19 -9.06
C ALA A 57 -2.40 -10.34 -9.35
N LYS A 58 -1.92 -11.59 -9.38
CA LYS A 58 -2.77 -12.78 -9.56
C LYS A 58 -3.45 -13.24 -8.25
N ILE A 59 -3.65 -12.34 -7.30
CA ILE A 59 -4.26 -12.65 -6.01
C ILE A 59 -5.53 -11.85 -5.81
N HIS A 60 -6.48 -12.42 -5.10
CA HIS A 60 -7.71 -11.73 -4.74
C HIS A 60 -7.42 -10.49 -3.90
N ASP A 61 -8.15 -9.42 -4.16
CA ASP A 61 -8.04 -8.12 -3.49
C ASP A 61 -8.72 -8.05 -2.11
N VAL A 62 -9.38 -9.13 -1.67
CA VAL A 62 -10.07 -9.20 -0.36
C VAL A 62 -9.23 -9.95 0.66
N PHE A 63 -8.94 -9.29 1.79
CA PHE A 63 -8.11 -9.84 2.87
C PHE A 63 -8.75 -9.70 4.24
N HIS A 64 -8.43 -10.65 5.12
CA HIS A 64 -8.84 -10.64 6.53
C HIS A 64 -7.99 -9.64 7.33
N VAL A 65 -8.60 -8.99 8.32
CA VAL A 65 -8.00 -7.98 9.22
C VAL A 65 -6.68 -8.45 9.86
N SER A 66 -6.54 -9.75 10.15
CA SER A 66 -5.31 -10.33 10.75
C SER A 66 -4.08 -10.29 9.84
N LEU A 67 -4.28 -10.14 8.52
CA LEU A 67 -3.22 -10.02 7.53
C LEU A 67 -2.85 -8.57 7.26
N LEU A 68 -3.61 -7.62 7.81
CA LEU A 68 -3.45 -6.19 7.58
C LEU A 68 -2.76 -5.54 8.77
N LYS A 69 -1.85 -4.61 8.49
CA LYS A 69 -1.20 -3.79 9.51
C LYS A 69 -1.30 -2.33 9.11
N ARG A 70 -1.83 -1.47 9.98
CA ARG A 70 -1.98 -0.05 9.67
C ARG A 70 -0.63 0.58 9.30
N HIS A 71 -0.59 1.32 8.20
CA HIS A 71 0.55 2.16 7.87
C HIS A 71 0.56 3.36 8.84
N LYS A 72 1.62 3.48 9.65
CA LYS A 72 1.85 4.63 10.56
C LYS A 72 3.03 5.44 10.06
N GLY A 73 2.89 6.02 8.88
CA GLY A 73 3.90 6.85 8.26
C GLY A 73 3.24 7.81 7.27
N GLU A 74 3.89 8.94 7.03
CA GLU A 74 3.48 9.88 6.00
C GLU A 74 3.46 9.14 4.66
N LEU A 75 2.33 9.22 3.97
CA LEU A 75 2.21 8.70 2.62
C LEU A 75 3.05 9.59 1.71
N PRO A 76 3.80 9.04 0.74
CA PRO A 76 4.40 9.86 -0.30
C PRO A 76 3.30 10.33 -1.27
N ALA A 77 2.40 11.17 -0.79
CA ALA A 77 1.33 11.76 -1.56
C ALA A 77 1.14 13.22 -1.15
N THR A 78 2.17 14.02 -1.40
CA THR A 78 2.01 15.30 -2.08
C THR A 78 3.32 15.51 -2.80
N ARG A 79 3.27 15.60 -4.13
CA ARG A 79 4.38 16.07 -4.97
C ARG A 79 5.09 17.21 -4.21
N PRO A 80 6.43 17.27 -4.10
CA PRO A 80 7.02 18.51 -3.59
C PRO A 80 6.44 19.61 -4.47
N SER A 81 5.64 20.52 -3.89
CA SER A 81 5.13 21.66 -4.63
C SER A 81 6.39 22.37 -5.08
N LEU A 82 6.66 22.29 -6.38
CA LEU A 82 7.83 22.91 -6.99
C LEU A 82 7.84 24.36 -6.49
N PRO A 83 8.95 24.82 -5.89
CA PRO A 83 9.03 26.23 -5.50
C PRO A 83 8.74 27.06 -6.75
N PRO A 84 7.91 28.11 -6.66
CA PRO A 84 7.65 28.98 -7.81
C PRO A 84 9.00 29.46 -8.35
N VAL A 85 9.27 29.18 -9.62
CA VAL A 85 10.51 29.61 -10.26
C VAL A 85 10.55 31.13 -10.15
N LEU A 86 11.48 31.67 -9.37
CA LEU A 86 11.76 33.10 -9.35
C LEU A 86 12.38 33.41 -10.70
N GLN A 87 11.55 33.83 -11.64
CA GLN A 87 11.98 34.36 -12.93
C GLN A 87 12.74 35.66 -12.64
N GLY A 88 14.05 35.51 -12.39
CA GLY A 88 14.97 36.62 -12.29
C GLY A 88 14.96 37.39 -13.60
N ARG A 89 14.37 38.58 -13.58
CA ARG A 89 14.66 39.63 -14.55
C ARG A 89 16.12 40.01 -14.36
N VAL A 90 16.96 39.61 -15.30
CA VAL A 90 18.22 40.30 -15.55
C VAL A 90 17.90 41.47 -16.47
N THR A 91 18.02 42.67 -15.92
CA THR A 91 18.15 43.95 -16.63
C THR A 91 19.51 44.04 -17.29
#